data_AF-A0A3M7A1L8-F1
#
_entry.id   AF-A0A3M7A1L8-F1
#
_cell.length_a   1.000
_cell.length_b   1.000
_cell.length_c   1.000
_cell.angle_alpha   90.00
_cell.angle_beta   90.00
_cell.angle_gamma   90.00
#
_symmetry.space_group_name_H-M   'P 1'
#
loop_
_entity.id
_entity.type
_entity.pdbx_description
1 polymer ?
#
loop_
_entity_poly.entity_id
_entity_poly.type
_entity_poly.pdbx_seq_one_letter_code
_entity_poly.pdbx_strand_id
1 'polypeptide(L)'
;MQWIGESVDIISRNRIPLEDVDKETLARIDYEPMVMKPAESTSERAVPIPWSQGLTEARESSAMDRLDSEINAFAAYISPTTAESAARDAIASRTRRSITKVLGRSKREIRTDVFGSEQTGLVLAHSDIDIRVSDSKWTQEDSQPKFGTYYSFGKIMKPLADKMMHSPEWICVSFRHSAFPIINAQHRESGIDVQIVCAPPTTPQQEWTAKYMNEMPNLKALYSVLRVMFGVRGLVDVFNGGIGSYGLFVMLVAALKRGERSRKPPVTVGEQLMHFLKFYAHFDTQKRGLTLSPVAKPFLKHDVKDTPLIPYIAAANARGDPVRAGQWAIGRLRPLQPYLLSLQDPAKPTNDLGRKSNAMKHIQETIAELNVAMQENIAAVEVARARGSAWEGESLLEPLVGRAHEIFAARRQRVEDWGKASAQAKSSKSEHQMAQAPSSQQDAIPQKGEEIAQAS
;
A
#
# COMPACT_ATOMS: atom_id res chain seq x y z
N MET A 1 6.03 -17.31 -3.09
CA MET A 1 4.84 -18.19 -3.26
C MET A 1 4.16 -18.05 -4.63
N GLN A 2 4.83 -17.49 -5.65
CA GLN A 2 4.25 -17.30 -6.99
C GLN A 2 3.88 -18.64 -7.66
N TRP A 3 4.78 -19.62 -7.62
CA TRP A 3 4.59 -20.94 -8.22
C TRP A 3 3.33 -21.67 -7.72
N ILE A 4 2.93 -21.46 -6.46
CA ILE A 4 1.70 -22.04 -5.91
C ILE A 4 0.48 -21.51 -6.69
N GLY A 5 0.42 -20.20 -6.90
CA GLY A 5 -0.68 -19.57 -7.64
C GLY A 5 -0.73 -20.06 -9.09
N GLU A 6 0.42 -20.17 -9.74
CA GLU A 6 0.52 -20.68 -11.11
C GLU A 6 0.08 -22.14 -11.21
N SER A 7 0.50 -22.99 -10.27
CA SER A 7 0.13 -24.41 -10.23
C SER A 7 -1.38 -24.58 -10.03
N VAL A 8 -1.96 -23.82 -9.08
CA VAL A 8 -3.41 -23.83 -8.83
C VAL A 8 -4.20 -23.32 -10.04
N ASP A 9 -3.72 -22.27 -10.71
CA ASP A 9 -4.34 -21.75 -11.93
C ASP A 9 -4.29 -22.77 -13.07
N ILE A 10 -3.18 -23.49 -13.25
CA ILE A 10 -3.04 -24.57 -14.25
C ILE A 10 -4.03 -25.71 -13.97
N ILE A 11 -4.05 -26.22 -12.74
CA ILE A 11 -4.96 -27.30 -12.31
C ILE A 11 -6.42 -26.89 -12.54
N SER A 12 -6.78 -25.69 -12.10
CA SER A 12 -8.14 -25.17 -12.21
C SER A 12 -8.57 -24.93 -13.66
N ARG A 13 -7.68 -24.35 -14.48
CA ARG A 13 -7.96 -24.02 -15.88
C ARG A 13 -8.14 -25.26 -16.74
N ASN A 14 -7.33 -26.29 -16.48
CA ASN A 14 -7.36 -27.56 -17.21
C ASN A 14 -8.39 -28.55 -16.63
N ARG A 15 -9.08 -28.18 -15.53
CA ARG A 15 -10.07 -29.01 -14.83
C ARG A 15 -9.52 -30.40 -14.44
N ILE A 16 -8.27 -30.42 -13.99
CA ILE A 16 -7.62 -31.66 -13.56
C ILE A 16 -8.32 -32.13 -12.28
N PRO A 17 -8.86 -33.37 -12.24
CA PRO A 17 -9.41 -33.95 -11.01
C PRO A 17 -8.36 -33.95 -9.90
N LEU A 18 -8.76 -33.71 -8.65
CA LEU A 18 -7.80 -33.57 -7.54
C LEU A 18 -7.08 -34.88 -7.22
N GLU A 19 -7.77 -36.00 -7.44
CA GLU A 19 -7.24 -37.35 -7.39
C GLU A 19 -6.14 -37.62 -8.43
N ASP A 20 -6.10 -36.84 -9.52
CA ASP A 20 -5.10 -36.94 -10.59
C ASP A 20 -3.92 -35.99 -10.39
N VAL A 21 -3.97 -35.11 -9.37
CA VAL A 21 -2.83 -34.23 -9.02
C VAL A 21 -1.86 -35.04 -8.17
N ASP A 22 -0.58 -35.03 -8.56
CA ASP A 22 0.44 -35.75 -7.84
C ASP A 22 0.63 -35.24 -6.39
N LYS A 23 1.01 -36.14 -5.49
CA LYS A 23 1.11 -35.85 -4.05
C LYS A 23 2.15 -34.78 -3.74
N GLU A 24 3.23 -34.69 -4.52
CA GLU A 24 4.29 -33.69 -4.30
C GLU A 24 3.77 -32.29 -4.60
N THR A 25 3.04 -32.12 -5.71
CA THR A 25 2.38 -30.87 -6.06
C THR A 25 1.38 -30.45 -4.99
N LEU A 26 0.54 -31.36 -4.50
CA LEU A 26 -0.42 -31.08 -3.42
C LEU A 26 0.29 -30.63 -2.13
N ALA A 27 1.35 -31.31 -1.72
CA ALA A 27 2.13 -30.95 -0.53
C ALA A 27 2.80 -29.58 -0.66
N ARG A 28 3.24 -29.20 -1.87
CA ARG A 28 3.83 -27.86 -2.12
C ARG A 28 2.77 -26.76 -2.18
N ILE A 29 1.52 -27.09 -2.50
CA ILE A 29 0.41 -26.14 -2.49
C ILE A 29 -0.10 -25.89 -1.06
N ASP A 30 -0.27 -26.93 -0.25
CA ASP A 30 -0.63 -26.84 1.18
C ASP A 30 0.61 -26.96 2.08
N TYR A 31 1.55 -26.06 1.85
CA TYR A 31 2.86 -25.98 2.49
C TYR A 31 2.79 -25.74 4.02
N GLU A 32 3.83 -26.13 4.76
CA GLU A 32 3.94 -25.87 6.20
C GLU A 32 4.18 -24.37 6.52
N PRO A 33 3.50 -23.81 7.54
CA PRO A 33 3.75 -22.43 7.97
C PRO A 33 5.20 -22.24 8.45
N MET A 34 5.69 -21.02 8.33
CA MET A 34 7.02 -20.62 8.80
C MET A 34 6.96 -19.18 9.28
N VAL A 35 7.69 -18.88 10.35
CA VAL A 35 7.90 -17.51 10.83
C VAL A 35 8.85 -16.80 9.86
N MET A 36 8.38 -15.73 9.23
CA MET A 36 9.19 -14.91 8.35
C MET A 36 9.98 -13.90 9.18
N LYS A 37 11.31 -14.02 9.17
CA LYS A 37 12.19 -13.05 9.84
C LYS A 37 12.28 -11.76 9.02
N PRO A 38 12.44 -10.59 9.69
CA PRO A 38 12.72 -9.35 8.98
C PRO A 38 14.07 -9.47 8.24
N ALA A 39 14.21 -8.75 7.14
CA ALA A 39 15.47 -8.64 6.41
C ALA A 39 16.58 -8.15 7.34
N GLU A 40 17.77 -8.69 7.16
CA GLU A 40 18.93 -8.29 7.95
C GLU A 40 19.43 -6.92 7.52
N SER A 41 19.96 -6.19 8.50
CA SER A 41 20.64 -4.94 8.24
C SER A 41 21.93 -5.19 7.45
N THR A 42 22.19 -4.35 6.46
CA THR A 42 23.47 -4.35 5.75
C THR A 42 24.51 -3.44 6.40
N SER A 43 24.17 -2.77 7.50
CA SER A 43 25.06 -1.86 8.21
C SER A 43 26.14 -2.62 8.98
N GLU A 44 27.40 -2.24 8.80
CA GLU A 44 28.54 -2.85 9.53
C GLU A 44 28.50 -2.57 11.04
N ARG A 45 27.86 -1.47 11.45
CA ARG A 45 27.69 -1.08 12.84
C ARG A 45 26.22 -0.84 13.12
N ALA A 46 25.73 -1.44 14.20
CA ALA A 46 24.40 -1.16 14.73
C ALA A 46 24.32 0.32 15.13
N VAL A 47 23.31 1.03 14.62
CA VAL A 47 23.04 2.41 14.96
C VAL A 47 21.77 2.50 15.81
N PRO A 48 21.70 3.36 16.84
CA PRO A 48 20.55 3.39 17.73
C PRO A 48 19.21 3.60 16.98
N ILE A 49 18.16 2.93 17.44
CA ILE A 49 16.82 2.97 16.84
C ILE A 49 16.24 4.39 16.97
N PRO A 50 16.04 5.14 15.87
CA PRO A 50 15.74 6.58 15.94
C PRO A 50 14.43 6.91 16.65
N TRP A 51 13.41 6.07 16.50
CA TRP A 51 12.07 6.34 17.01
C TRP A 51 11.88 5.94 18.48
N SER A 52 12.86 5.26 19.10
CA SER A 52 12.82 4.89 20.51
C SER A 52 13.76 5.72 21.38
N GLN A 53 14.62 6.56 20.78
CA GLN A 53 15.56 7.40 21.52
C GLN A 53 14.83 8.34 22.49
N GLY A 54 15.27 8.37 23.75
CA GLY A 54 14.66 9.16 24.82
C GLY A 54 13.35 8.60 25.40
N LEU A 55 12.70 7.64 24.72
CA LEU A 55 11.51 6.97 25.24
C LEU A 55 11.85 5.84 26.23
N THR A 56 13.04 5.25 26.10
CA THR A 56 13.53 4.17 26.96
C THR A 56 13.87 4.66 28.38
N GLU A 57 14.27 5.92 28.53
CA GLU A 57 14.71 6.51 29.80
C GLU A 57 13.56 6.85 30.77
N ALA A 58 12.31 6.91 30.29
CA ALA A 58 11.14 7.31 31.07
C ALA A 58 10.64 6.21 32.04
N ARG A 59 11.36 6.00 33.15
CA ARG A 59 11.16 4.88 34.12
C ARG A 59 9.73 4.70 34.64
N GLU A 60 8.92 5.75 34.67
CA GLU A 60 7.56 5.72 35.23
C GLU A 60 6.46 5.40 34.20
N SER A 61 6.75 5.47 32.91
CA SER A 61 5.77 5.22 31.84
C SER A 61 5.39 3.74 31.76
N SER A 62 4.09 3.46 31.59
CA SER A 62 3.63 2.10 31.35
C SER A 62 4.16 1.56 30.01
N ALA A 63 4.15 0.25 29.86
CA ALA A 63 4.52 -0.38 28.60
C ALA A 63 3.60 0.06 27.45
N MET A 64 2.32 0.31 27.75
CA MET A 64 1.37 0.77 26.73
C MET A 64 1.62 2.22 26.33
N ASP A 65 1.92 3.12 27.28
CA ASP A 65 2.26 4.52 26.97
C ASP A 65 3.55 4.62 26.12
N ARG A 66 4.52 3.76 26.44
CA ARG A 66 5.76 3.64 25.66
C ARG A 66 5.48 3.14 24.25
N LEU A 67 4.68 2.07 24.12
CA LEU A 67 4.28 1.54 22.82
C LEU A 67 3.52 2.59 21.99
N ASP A 68 2.61 3.33 22.61
CA ASP A 68 1.87 4.41 21.95
C ASP A 68 2.81 5.50 21.41
N SER A 69 3.74 5.95 22.24
CA SER A 69 4.74 6.96 21.86
C SER A 69 5.63 6.46 20.73
N GLU A 70 6.07 5.21 20.83
CA GLU A 70 6.96 4.59 19.85
C GLU A 70 6.28 4.38 18.49
N ILE A 71 5.01 3.98 18.45
CA ILE A 71 4.24 3.85 17.21
C ILE A 71 4.11 5.20 16.50
N ASN A 72 3.81 6.26 17.25
CA ASN A 72 3.69 7.60 16.68
C ASN A 72 5.04 8.14 16.19
N ALA A 73 6.11 7.94 16.97
CA ALA A 73 7.46 8.31 16.58
C ALA A 73 7.93 7.54 15.33
N PHE A 74 7.64 6.24 15.25
CA PHE A 74 7.94 5.42 14.08
C PHE A 74 7.16 5.90 12.85
N ALA A 75 5.87 6.16 12.99
CA ALA A 75 5.03 6.65 11.90
C ALA A 75 5.52 8.00 11.35
N ALA A 76 5.98 8.90 12.23
CA ALA A 76 6.63 10.15 11.83
C ALA A 76 7.96 9.88 11.12
N TYR A 77 8.82 9.02 11.68
CA TYR A 77 10.11 8.68 11.11
C TYR A 77 10.00 8.13 9.68
N ILE A 78 9.09 7.18 9.44
CA ILE A 78 8.98 6.50 8.15
C ILE A 78 8.17 7.30 7.10
N SER A 79 7.52 8.38 7.51
CA SER A 79 6.87 9.31 6.58
C SER A 79 7.93 10.03 5.74
N PRO A 80 7.63 10.37 4.47
CA PRO A 80 8.54 11.15 3.64
C PRO A 80 8.87 12.51 4.28
N THR A 81 10.14 12.91 4.23
CA THR A 81 10.56 14.28 4.53
C THR A 81 10.08 15.26 3.45
N THR A 82 10.27 16.55 3.66
CA THR A 82 10.01 17.57 2.64
C THR A 82 10.87 17.36 1.38
N ALA A 83 12.15 17.02 1.56
CA ALA A 83 13.04 16.77 0.43
C ALA A 83 12.69 15.47 -0.30
N GLU A 84 12.36 14.39 0.44
CA GLU A 84 11.89 13.15 -0.16
C GLU A 84 10.58 13.37 -0.94
N SER A 85 9.64 14.14 -0.39
CA SER A 85 8.39 14.49 -1.08
C SER A 85 8.65 15.28 -2.36
N ALA A 86 9.52 16.30 -2.30
CA ALA A 86 9.91 17.08 -3.48
C ALA A 86 10.59 16.21 -4.56
N ALA A 87 11.39 15.22 -4.15
CA ALA A 87 12.00 14.26 -5.05
C ALA A 87 10.93 13.45 -5.79
N ARG A 88 9.98 12.90 -5.03
CA ARG A 88 8.87 12.09 -5.56
C ARG A 88 8.01 12.88 -6.54
N ASP A 89 7.62 14.11 -6.20
CA ASP A 89 6.83 14.98 -7.07
C ASP A 89 7.52 15.29 -8.40
N ALA A 90 8.83 15.58 -8.34
CA ALA A 90 9.61 15.87 -9.53
C ALA A 90 9.75 14.64 -10.45
N ILE A 91 9.95 13.45 -9.89
CA ILE A 91 10.04 12.19 -10.64
C ILE A 91 8.68 11.79 -11.20
N ALA A 92 7.60 11.89 -10.43
CA ALA A 92 6.24 11.67 -10.91
C ALA A 92 5.95 12.59 -12.10
N SER A 93 6.24 13.89 -11.98
CA SER A 93 6.05 14.88 -13.04
C SER A 93 6.89 14.58 -14.29
N ARG A 94 8.15 14.19 -14.11
CA ARG A 94 9.07 13.83 -15.21
C ARG A 94 8.62 12.57 -15.93
N THR A 95 8.16 11.58 -15.19
CA THR A 95 7.61 10.33 -15.75
C THR A 95 6.34 10.62 -16.55
N ARG A 96 5.40 11.39 -16.00
CA ARG A 96 4.16 11.79 -16.70
C ARG A 96 4.45 12.52 -18.01
N ARG A 97 5.40 13.48 -18.02
CA ARG A 97 5.84 14.13 -19.27
C ARG A 97 6.41 13.14 -20.28
N SER A 98 7.19 12.15 -19.83
CA SER A 98 7.75 11.11 -20.70
C SER A 98 6.65 10.22 -21.29
N ILE A 99 5.66 9.83 -20.48
CA ILE A 99 4.47 9.09 -20.94
C ILE A 99 3.76 9.88 -22.05
N THR A 100 3.42 11.14 -21.80
CA THR A 100 2.73 12.00 -22.79
C THR A 100 3.56 12.14 -24.07
N LYS A 101 4.88 12.36 -23.96
CA LYS A 101 5.76 12.52 -25.13
C LYS A 101 5.86 11.26 -26.01
N VAL A 102 5.86 10.08 -25.39
CA VAL A 102 6.01 8.80 -26.12
C VAL A 102 4.68 8.29 -26.62
N LEU A 103 3.68 8.24 -25.75
CA LEU A 103 2.38 7.65 -26.04
C LEU A 103 1.42 8.61 -26.75
N GLY A 104 1.58 9.92 -26.53
CA GLY A 104 0.76 10.96 -27.17
C GLY A 104 1.00 11.11 -28.67
N ARG A 105 1.98 10.39 -29.25
CA ARG A 105 2.15 10.24 -30.71
C ARG A 105 1.12 9.30 -31.34
N SER A 106 0.40 8.54 -30.53
CA SER A 106 -0.72 7.73 -30.99
C SER A 106 -1.95 8.62 -31.24
N LYS A 107 -2.92 8.18 -32.05
CA LYS A 107 -4.21 8.89 -32.28
C LYS A 107 -5.12 8.94 -31.03
N ARG A 108 -4.56 8.75 -29.84
CA ARG A 108 -5.26 8.63 -28.56
C ARG A 108 -4.95 9.81 -27.66
N GLU A 109 -5.89 10.11 -26.78
CA GLU A 109 -5.74 11.20 -25.83
C GLU A 109 -5.23 10.62 -24.51
N ILE A 110 -3.92 10.66 -24.30
CA ILE A 110 -3.29 9.97 -23.16
C ILE A 110 -3.45 10.80 -21.88
N ARG A 111 -4.10 10.22 -20.88
CA ARG A 111 -4.22 10.76 -19.52
C ARG A 111 -3.31 10.02 -18.55
N THR A 112 -2.76 10.76 -17.59
CA THR A 112 -1.96 10.21 -16.50
C THR A 112 -2.43 10.73 -15.14
N ASP A 113 -2.60 9.83 -14.19
CA ASP A 113 -3.01 10.15 -12.81
C ASP A 113 -2.06 9.46 -11.83
N VAL A 114 -1.51 10.21 -10.87
CA VAL A 114 -0.81 9.62 -9.72
C VAL A 114 -1.88 9.08 -8.78
N PHE A 115 -1.73 7.85 -8.31
CA PHE A 115 -2.72 7.20 -7.44
C PHE A 115 -2.02 6.40 -6.33
N GLY A 116 -2.78 5.55 -5.64
CA GLY A 116 -2.23 4.72 -4.56
C GLY A 116 -1.93 5.54 -3.32
N SER A 117 -0.80 5.24 -2.66
CA SER A 117 -0.45 5.80 -1.36
C SER A 117 -0.26 7.33 -1.37
N GLU A 118 0.12 7.90 -2.52
CA GLU A 118 0.25 9.35 -2.72
C GLU A 118 -1.08 10.07 -2.52
N GLN A 119 -2.17 9.50 -3.06
CA GLN A 119 -3.49 10.12 -3.00
C GLN A 119 -4.21 9.84 -1.68
N THR A 120 -3.93 8.71 -1.03
CA THR A 120 -4.61 8.31 0.22
C THR A 120 -3.93 8.82 1.48
N GLY A 121 -2.80 9.53 1.38
CA GLY A 121 -2.03 10.01 2.53
C GLY A 121 -1.31 8.92 3.32
N LEU A 122 -1.14 7.73 2.73
CA LEU A 122 -0.49 6.55 3.31
C LEU A 122 0.90 6.30 2.72
N VAL A 123 1.47 7.30 2.06
CA VAL A 123 2.82 7.24 1.49
C VAL A 123 3.87 7.10 2.59
N LEU A 124 4.80 6.17 2.38
CA LEU A 124 5.99 5.99 3.20
C LEU A 124 7.21 6.40 2.37
N ALA A 125 8.32 6.70 3.02
CA ALA A 125 9.54 7.17 2.34
C ALA A 125 10.06 6.21 1.27
N HIS A 126 9.83 4.90 1.44
CA HIS A 126 10.25 3.84 0.53
C HIS A 126 9.12 3.34 -0.40
N SER A 127 7.95 3.97 -0.39
CA SER A 127 6.83 3.62 -1.27
C SER A 127 7.18 3.85 -2.75
N ASP A 128 6.56 3.08 -3.63
CA ASP A 128 6.68 3.29 -5.07
C ASP A 128 5.82 4.49 -5.50
N ILE A 129 6.09 5.07 -6.67
CA ILE A 129 5.20 6.05 -7.31
C ILE A 129 4.30 5.31 -8.30
N ASP A 130 3.01 5.26 -7.99
CA ASP A 130 2.00 4.63 -8.84
C ASP A 130 1.39 5.63 -9.83
N ILE A 131 1.61 5.39 -11.13
CA ILE A 131 1.06 6.21 -12.22
C ILE A 131 0.12 5.37 -13.06
N ARG A 132 -1.13 5.80 -13.13
CA ARG A 132 -2.13 5.23 -14.02
C ARG A 132 -2.03 5.90 -15.38
N VAL A 133 -2.11 5.11 -16.44
CA VAL A 133 -2.22 5.57 -17.82
C VAL A 133 -3.53 5.08 -18.42
N SER A 134 -4.26 6.00 -19.05
CA SER A 134 -5.55 5.72 -19.70
C SER A 134 -5.74 6.58 -20.94
N ASP A 135 -6.76 6.25 -21.74
CA ASP A 135 -7.24 7.08 -22.83
C ASP A 135 -8.38 7.96 -22.30
N SER A 136 -8.32 9.29 -22.44
CA SER A 136 -9.33 10.24 -21.94
C SER A 136 -10.73 9.94 -22.49
N LYS A 137 -10.81 9.33 -23.68
CA LYS A 137 -12.09 8.90 -24.27
C LYS A 137 -12.83 7.89 -23.41
N TRP A 138 -12.12 7.11 -22.60
CA TRP A 138 -12.73 6.13 -21.67
C TRP A 138 -13.53 6.77 -20.54
N THR A 139 -13.31 8.05 -20.28
CA THR A 139 -14.09 8.80 -19.28
C THR A 139 -15.27 9.56 -19.89
N GLN A 140 -15.36 9.64 -21.22
CA GLN A 140 -16.42 10.37 -21.93
C GLN A 140 -17.55 9.46 -22.41
N GLU A 141 -17.28 8.16 -22.57
CA GLU A 141 -18.32 7.18 -22.91
C GLU A 141 -18.99 6.68 -21.61
N ASP A 142 -20.33 6.66 -21.55
CA ASP A 142 -21.13 6.13 -20.42
C ASP A 142 -20.89 4.63 -20.10
N SER A 143 -19.94 3.99 -20.79
CA SER A 143 -19.56 2.60 -20.58
C SER A 143 -18.08 2.50 -20.21
N GLN A 144 -17.79 1.88 -19.06
CA GLN A 144 -16.40 1.58 -18.69
C GLN A 144 -15.72 0.70 -19.75
N PRO A 145 -14.41 0.89 -20.00
CA PRO A 145 -13.67 0.06 -20.93
C PRO A 145 -13.79 -1.42 -20.59
N LYS A 146 -14.03 -2.24 -21.62
CA LYS A 146 -14.03 -3.69 -21.47
C LYS A 146 -12.62 -4.20 -21.15
N PHE A 147 -12.54 -5.39 -20.55
CA PHE A 147 -11.28 -6.07 -20.27
C PHE A 147 -10.30 -6.09 -21.46
N GLY A 148 -10.80 -6.42 -22.66
CA GLY A 148 -9.96 -6.47 -23.88
C GLY A 148 -9.33 -5.13 -24.25
N THR A 149 -9.96 -4.02 -23.86
CA THR A 149 -9.44 -2.67 -24.07
C THR A 149 -8.19 -2.44 -23.22
N TYR A 150 -8.21 -2.78 -21.93
CA TYR A 150 -7.02 -2.69 -21.07
C TYR A 150 -5.89 -3.60 -21.55
N TYR A 151 -6.21 -4.86 -21.85
CA TYR A 151 -5.21 -5.81 -22.35
C TYR A 151 -4.55 -5.31 -23.65
N SER A 152 -5.33 -4.84 -24.62
CA SER A 152 -4.80 -4.35 -25.90
C SER A 152 -3.95 -3.08 -25.75
N PHE A 153 -4.18 -2.27 -24.71
CA PHE A 153 -3.38 -1.10 -24.38
C PHE A 153 -1.91 -1.44 -24.09
N GLY A 154 -1.59 -2.71 -23.76
CA GLY A 154 -0.21 -3.16 -23.56
C GLY A 154 0.67 -2.95 -24.79
N LYS A 155 0.11 -3.08 -26.00
CA LYS A 155 0.83 -2.78 -27.26
C LYS A 155 1.23 -1.31 -27.37
N ILE A 156 0.46 -0.43 -26.74
CA ILE A 156 0.69 1.02 -26.73
C ILE A 156 1.74 1.37 -25.67
N MET A 157 1.72 0.69 -24.52
CA MET A 157 2.71 0.88 -23.46
C MET A 157 4.09 0.29 -23.82
N LYS A 158 4.16 -0.70 -24.71
CA LYS A 158 5.42 -1.36 -25.07
C LYS A 158 6.51 -0.39 -25.57
N PRO A 159 6.26 0.54 -26.51
CA PRO A 159 7.24 1.57 -26.89
C PRO A 159 7.75 2.44 -25.73
N LEU A 160 6.92 2.72 -24.72
CA LEU A 160 7.36 3.44 -23.53
C LEU A 160 8.33 2.60 -22.72
N ALA A 161 8.01 1.32 -22.49
CA ALA A 161 8.91 0.40 -21.79
C ALA A 161 10.27 0.27 -22.50
N ASP A 162 10.24 0.11 -23.83
CA ASP A 162 11.47 -0.01 -24.63
C ASP A 162 12.30 1.27 -24.54
N LYS A 163 11.68 2.44 -24.60
CA LYS A 163 12.39 3.71 -24.42
C LYS A 163 12.98 3.87 -23.02
N MET A 164 12.24 3.47 -21.98
CA MET A 164 12.75 3.51 -20.61
C MET A 164 13.95 2.57 -20.44
N MET A 165 13.90 1.38 -21.04
CA MET A 165 14.99 0.39 -21.00
C MET A 165 16.29 0.88 -21.63
N HIS A 166 16.21 1.69 -22.69
CA HIS A 166 17.38 2.27 -23.37
C HIS A 166 17.76 3.66 -22.85
N SER A 167 17.08 4.17 -21.82
CA SER A 167 17.39 5.46 -21.22
C SER A 167 18.40 5.30 -20.08
N PRO A 168 19.41 6.18 -19.94
CA PRO A 168 20.30 6.16 -18.79
C PRO A 168 19.58 6.53 -17.47
N GLU A 169 18.40 7.16 -17.57
CA GLU A 169 17.61 7.62 -16.41
C GLU A 169 17.00 6.47 -15.60
N TRP A 170 16.79 5.30 -16.20
CA TRP A 170 16.03 4.20 -15.59
C TRP A 170 16.90 2.94 -15.45
N ILE A 171 16.64 2.18 -14.40
CA ILE A 171 17.16 0.83 -14.17
C ILE A 171 16.02 -0.12 -13.79
N CYS A 172 16.31 -1.43 -13.79
CA CYS A 172 15.34 -2.47 -13.40
C CYS A 172 14.02 -2.40 -14.19
N VAL A 173 14.06 -1.95 -15.44
CA VAL A 173 12.86 -1.79 -16.27
C VAL A 173 12.30 -3.15 -16.64
N SER A 174 11.07 -3.42 -16.24
CA SER A 174 10.32 -4.63 -16.61
C SER A 174 8.95 -4.26 -17.17
N PHE A 175 8.51 -4.99 -18.18
CA PHE A 175 7.18 -4.83 -18.78
C PHE A 175 6.43 -6.14 -18.77
N ARG A 176 5.22 -6.13 -18.21
CA ARG A 176 4.34 -7.28 -18.19
C ARG A 176 3.06 -6.96 -18.97
N HIS A 177 2.93 -7.60 -20.12
CA HIS A 177 1.68 -7.56 -20.90
C HIS A 177 0.66 -8.51 -20.27
N SER A 178 -0.17 -7.97 -19.40
CA SER A 178 -1.22 -8.71 -18.70
C SER A 178 -2.61 -8.11 -18.94
N ALA A 179 -3.63 -8.63 -18.26
CA ALA A 179 -4.97 -8.04 -18.19
C ALA A 179 -4.94 -6.52 -17.94
N PHE A 180 -4.04 -6.10 -17.05
CA PHE A 180 -3.72 -4.70 -16.76
C PHE A 180 -2.22 -4.54 -17.02
N PRO A 181 -1.83 -4.10 -18.22
CA PRO A 181 -0.43 -3.95 -18.59
C PRO A 181 0.30 -3.02 -17.61
N ILE A 182 1.52 -3.41 -17.24
CA ILE A 182 2.27 -2.72 -16.19
C ILE A 182 3.76 -2.65 -16.56
N ILE A 183 4.35 -1.49 -16.31
CA ILE A 183 5.79 -1.23 -16.39
C ILE A 183 6.26 -0.92 -14.98
N ASN A 184 7.29 -1.63 -14.50
CA ASN A 184 8.02 -1.24 -13.29
C ASN A 184 9.40 -0.75 -13.72
N ALA A 185 9.88 0.33 -13.10
CA ALA A 185 11.22 0.85 -13.32
C ALA A 185 11.70 1.59 -12.08
N GLN A 186 13.00 1.70 -11.89
CA GLN A 186 13.59 2.51 -10.82
C GLN A 186 14.33 3.70 -11.43
N HIS A 187 14.07 4.90 -10.92
CA HIS A 187 14.82 6.09 -11.30
C HIS A 187 16.26 5.95 -10.79
N ARG A 188 17.24 5.95 -11.70
CA ARG A 188 18.62 5.55 -11.42
C ARG A 188 19.26 6.38 -10.31
N GLU A 189 19.11 7.70 -10.36
CA GLU A 189 19.82 8.62 -9.46
C GLU A 189 19.22 8.62 -8.05
N SER A 190 17.89 8.69 -7.94
CA SER A 190 17.23 8.76 -6.62
C SER A 190 16.98 7.38 -6.01
N GLY A 191 16.88 6.33 -6.81
CA GLY A 191 16.47 4.99 -6.37
C GLY A 191 14.97 4.87 -6.06
N ILE A 192 14.13 5.80 -6.54
CA ILE A 192 12.67 5.70 -6.41
C ILE A 192 12.12 4.74 -7.46
N ASP A 193 11.32 3.78 -7.01
CA ASP A 193 10.58 2.87 -7.87
C ASP A 193 9.32 3.55 -8.39
N VAL A 194 9.03 3.32 -9.68
CA VAL A 194 7.89 3.87 -10.40
C VAL A 194 7.16 2.73 -11.09
N GLN A 195 5.85 2.67 -10.85
CA GLN A 195 4.96 1.70 -11.47
C GLN A 195 3.99 2.44 -12.39
N ILE A 196 4.00 2.09 -13.67
CA ILE A 196 3.11 2.66 -14.68
C ILE A 196 2.12 1.57 -15.10
N VAL A 197 0.83 1.77 -14.85
CA VAL A 197 -0.19 0.73 -15.08
C VAL A 197 -1.36 1.26 -15.89
N CYS A 198 -1.91 0.41 -16.77
CA CYS A 198 -3.19 0.64 -17.41
C CYS A 198 -4.27 -0.24 -16.74
N ALA A 199 -5.09 0.37 -15.87
CA ALA A 199 -6.10 -0.33 -15.07
C ALA A 199 -7.36 0.55 -14.84
N PRO A 200 -8.50 -0.05 -14.45
CA PRO A 200 -9.72 0.65 -14.07
C PRO A 200 -9.52 1.54 -12.83
N PRO A 201 -10.14 2.74 -12.78
CA PRO A 201 -9.97 3.68 -11.68
C PRO A 201 -10.25 3.05 -10.31
N THR A 202 -9.47 3.45 -9.31
CA THR A 202 -9.58 2.98 -7.93
C THR A 202 -10.38 3.94 -7.04
N THR A 203 -11.16 4.85 -7.64
CA THR A 203 -11.93 5.88 -6.92
C THR A 203 -12.81 5.29 -5.82
N PRO A 204 -13.57 4.20 -6.05
CA PRO A 204 -14.37 3.59 -4.97
C PRO A 204 -13.51 3.10 -3.79
N GLN A 205 -12.35 2.48 -4.04
CA GLN A 205 -11.42 2.06 -2.99
C GLN A 205 -10.85 3.25 -2.23
N GLN A 206 -10.56 4.36 -2.93
CA GLN A 206 -10.05 5.60 -2.35
C GLN A 206 -11.09 6.26 -1.44
N GLU A 207 -12.37 6.28 -1.84
CA GLU A 207 -13.47 6.80 -1.02
C GLU A 207 -13.62 6.00 0.27
N TRP A 208 -13.58 4.67 0.20
CA TRP A 208 -13.58 3.82 1.40
C TRP A 208 -12.34 4.04 2.28
N THR A 209 -11.18 4.25 1.67
CA THR A 209 -9.95 4.56 2.41
C THR A 209 -10.08 5.89 3.14
N ALA A 210 -10.51 6.95 2.44
CA ALA A 210 -10.74 8.27 3.02
C ALA A 210 -11.79 8.24 4.15
N LYS A 211 -12.89 7.52 3.94
CA LYS A 211 -13.93 7.32 4.97
C LYS A 211 -13.32 6.77 6.26
N TYR A 212 -12.58 5.66 6.19
CA TYR A 212 -12.02 5.05 7.39
C TYR A 212 -10.85 5.82 7.99
N MET A 213 -10.06 6.52 7.18
CA MET A 213 -9.04 7.45 7.68
C MET A 213 -9.67 8.60 8.49
N ASN A 214 -10.85 9.07 8.09
CA ASN A 214 -11.59 10.10 8.83
C ASN A 214 -12.26 9.54 10.10
N GLU A 215 -12.77 8.30 10.05
CA GLU A 215 -13.41 7.65 11.20
C GLU A 215 -12.41 7.19 12.28
N MET A 216 -11.17 6.88 11.90
CA MET A 216 -10.22 6.15 12.75
C MET A 216 -8.86 6.88 12.79
N PRO A 217 -8.59 7.73 13.80
CA PRO A 217 -7.42 8.63 13.80
C PRO A 217 -6.07 7.89 13.83
N ASN A 218 -6.00 6.74 14.52
CA ASN A 218 -4.78 5.95 14.67
C ASN A 218 -4.43 5.12 13.42
N LEU A 219 -5.31 5.10 12.41
CA LEU A 219 -5.21 4.17 11.29
C LEU A 219 -3.95 4.39 10.45
N LYS A 220 -3.52 5.65 10.27
CA LYS A 220 -2.28 5.97 9.57
C LYS A 220 -1.05 5.37 10.26
N ALA A 221 -0.91 5.60 11.56
CA ALA A 221 0.24 5.14 12.32
C ALA A 221 0.32 3.61 12.36
N LEU A 222 -0.82 2.94 12.60
CA LEU A 222 -0.93 1.48 12.56
C LEU A 222 -0.61 0.91 11.18
N TYR A 223 -1.16 1.53 10.12
CA TYR A 223 -0.88 1.09 8.76
C TYR A 223 0.62 1.20 8.44
N SER A 224 1.30 2.28 8.85
CA SER A 224 2.74 2.42 8.67
C SER A 224 3.54 1.30 9.33
N VAL A 225 3.24 0.96 10.60
CA VAL A 225 3.88 -0.16 11.32
C VAL A 225 3.65 -1.47 10.59
N LEU A 226 2.40 -1.79 10.25
CA LEU A 226 2.07 -3.06 9.59
C LEU A 226 2.66 -3.14 8.17
N ARG A 227 2.67 -2.03 7.44
CA ARG A 227 3.20 -1.98 6.07
C ARG A 227 4.71 -2.22 6.05
N VAL A 228 5.45 -1.74 7.05
CA VAL A 228 6.87 -2.04 7.23
C VAL A 228 7.07 -3.44 7.77
N MET A 229 6.30 -3.88 8.78
CA MET A 229 6.37 -5.22 9.36
C MET A 229 6.27 -6.32 8.30
N PHE A 230 5.29 -6.22 7.39
CA PHE A 230 5.19 -7.15 6.26
C PHE A 230 6.25 -6.87 5.18
N GLY A 231 6.60 -5.60 4.98
CA GLY A 231 7.54 -5.17 3.95
C GLY A 231 8.95 -5.76 4.13
N VAL A 232 9.51 -5.63 5.33
CA VAL A 232 10.85 -6.17 5.66
C VAL A 232 10.88 -7.70 5.62
N ARG A 233 9.73 -8.37 5.54
CA ARG A 233 9.59 -9.84 5.44
C ARG A 233 9.23 -10.32 4.03
N GLY A 234 9.13 -9.41 3.06
CA GLY A 234 8.70 -9.76 1.70
C GLY A 234 7.23 -10.18 1.56
N LEU A 235 6.37 -9.81 2.53
CA LEU A 235 4.97 -10.26 2.61
C LEU A 235 3.94 -9.26 2.02
N VAL A 236 4.41 -8.26 1.26
CA VAL A 236 3.57 -7.16 0.73
C VAL A 236 3.30 -7.25 -0.77
N ASP A 237 4.06 -8.09 -1.47
CA ASP A 237 3.87 -8.28 -2.91
C ASP A 237 2.86 -9.41 -3.19
N VAL A 238 1.70 -9.02 -3.71
CA VAL A 238 0.62 -9.94 -4.10
C VAL A 238 1.07 -10.94 -5.16
N PHE A 239 1.98 -10.54 -6.05
CA PHE A 239 2.52 -11.44 -7.07
C PHE A 239 3.27 -12.61 -6.44
N ASN A 240 3.97 -12.35 -5.34
CA ASN A 240 4.69 -13.35 -4.56
C ASN A 240 3.85 -14.05 -3.49
N GLY A 241 2.53 -13.77 -3.42
CA GLY A 241 1.59 -14.36 -2.49
C GLY A 241 1.38 -13.56 -1.20
N GLY A 242 1.92 -12.35 -1.10
CA GLY A 242 1.71 -11.44 0.02
C GLY A 242 0.34 -10.76 0.03
N ILE A 243 0.25 -9.67 0.79
CA ILE A 243 -0.96 -8.87 0.93
C ILE A 243 -0.69 -7.46 0.41
N GLY A 244 -1.44 -7.06 -0.61
CA GLY A 244 -1.27 -5.74 -1.22
C GLY A 244 -1.73 -4.62 -0.28
N SER A 245 -1.25 -3.40 -0.52
CA SER A 245 -1.49 -2.20 0.30
C SER A 245 -2.97 -1.99 0.67
N TYR A 246 -3.89 -2.03 -0.30
CA TYR A 246 -5.32 -1.88 -0.03
C TYR A 246 -5.91 -3.07 0.75
N GLY A 247 -5.45 -4.29 0.47
CA GLY A 247 -5.84 -5.49 1.23
C GLY A 247 -5.42 -5.37 2.69
N LEU A 248 -4.18 -4.93 2.95
CA LEU A 248 -3.66 -4.70 4.29
C LEU A 248 -4.45 -3.62 5.03
N PHE A 249 -4.80 -2.52 4.35
CA PHE A 249 -5.65 -1.48 4.91
C PHE A 249 -7.01 -2.03 5.33
N VAL A 250 -7.69 -2.78 4.46
CA VAL A 250 -8.99 -3.40 4.75
C VAL A 250 -8.86 -4.45 5.87
N MET A 251 -7.76 -5.20 5.93
CA MET A 251 -7.49 -6.13 7.04
C MET A 251 -7.38 -5.41 8.38
N LEU A 252 -6.65 -4.30 8.41
CA LEU A 252 -6.48 -3.47 9.61
C LEU A 252 -7.85 -2.95 10.07
N VAL A 253 -8.60 -2.30 9.19
CA VAL A 253 -9.94 -1.80 9.51
C VAL A 253 -10.86 -2.93 10.00
N ALA A 254 -10.79 -4.11 9.38
CA ALA A 254 -11.61 -5.26 9.78
C ALA A 254 -11.31 -5.71 11.20
N ALA A 255 -10.04 -5.78 11.58
CA ALA A 255 -9.66 -6.12 12.95
C ALA A 255 -10.13 -5.04 13.93
N LEU A 256 -9.88 -3.77 13.64
CA LEU A 256 -10.21 -2.67 14.56
C LEU A 256 -11.72 -2.51 14.77
N LYS A 257 -12.53 -2.50 13.70
CA LYS A 257 -14.00 -2.46 13.79
C LYS A 257 -14.58 -3.68 14.52
N ARG A 258 -13.88 -4.82 14.51
CA ARG A 258 -14.23 -5.98 15.35
C ARG A 258 -13.86 -5.77 16.81
N GLY A 259 -12.74 -5.11 17.08
CA GLY A 259 -12.29 -4.72 18.41
C GLY A 259 -13.23 -3.73 19.10
N GLU A 260 -13.78 -2.76 18.35
CA GLU A 260 -14.78 -1.79 18.84
C GLU A 260 -16.02 -2.45 19.47
N ARG A 261 -16.31 -3.71 19.09
CA ARG A 261 -17.46 -4.48 19.59
C ARG A 261 -17.13 -5.35 20.80
N SER A 262 -15.89 -5.33 21.26
CA SER A 262 -15.44 -6.02 22.47
C SER A 262 -16.07 -5.37 23.71
N ARG A 263 -16.18 -6.13 24.82
CA ARG A 263 -16.56 -5.57 26.13
C ARG A 263 -15.57 -4.50 26.61
N LYS A 264 -14.30 -4.64 26.22
CA LYS A 264 -13.22 -3.66 26.44
C LYS A 264 -12.61 -3.35 25.07
N PRO A 265 -13.14 -2.34 24.36
CA PRO A 265 -12.59 -1.91 23.08
C PRO A 265 -11.14 -1.43 23.23
N PRO A 266 -10.24 -1.77 22.29
CA PRO A 266 -8.91 -1.16 22.23
C PRO A 266 -9.04 0.29 21.78
N VAL A 267 -8.61 1.23 22.61
CA VAL A 267 -8.76 2.68 22.38
C VAL A 267 -7.44 3.27 21.91
N THR A 268 -6.35 2.94 22.59
CA THR A 268 -5.04 3.51 22.25
C THR A 268 -4.43 2.85 21.02
N VAL A 269 -3.41 3.48 20.43
CA VAL A 269 -2.78 2.95 19.21
C VAL A 269 -2.05 1.63 19.50
N GLY A 270 -1.41 1.49 20.66
CA GLY A 270 -0.76 0.27 21.13
C GLY A 270 -1.76 -0.85 21.42
N GLU A 271 -2.88 -0.55 22.09
CA GLU A 271 -3.95 -1.52 22.30
C GLU A 271 -4.54 -2.03 20.97
N GLN A 272 -4.69 -1.13 20.00
CA GLN A 272 -5.19 -1.45 18.66
C GLN A 272 -4.21 -2.32 17.86
N LEU A 273 -2.90 -2.06 17.97
CA LEU A 273 -1.86 -2.90 17.38
C LEU A 273 -1.89 -4.32 17.99
N MET A 274 -1.92 -4.42 19.32
CA MET A 274 -1.98 -5.70 20.02
C MET A 274 -3.27 -6.46 19.69
N HIS A 275 -4.39 -5.76 19.55
CA HIS A 275 -5.64 -6.35 19.09
C HIS A 275 -5.53 -6.88 17.65
N PHE A 276 -4.92 -6.15 16.72
CA PHE A 276 -4.68 -6.62 15.35
C PHE A 276 -3.87 -7.93 15.34
N LEU A 277 -2.75 -7.95 16.06
CA LEU A 277 -1.85 -9.11 16.13
C LEU A 277 -2.59 -10.32 16.73
N LYS A 278 -3.22 -10.14 17.88
CA LYS A 278 -4.01 -11.20 18.54
C LYS A 278 -5.15 -11.70 17.65
N PHE A 279 -5.84 -10.81 16.94
CA PHE A 279 -6.97 -11.16 16.10
C PHE A 279 -6.54 -12.08 14.94
N TYR A 280 -5.52 -11.69 14.18
CA TYR A 280 -5.08 -12.47 13.01
C TYR A 280 -4.24 -13.71 13.36
N ALA A 281 -3.59 -13.73 14.52
CA ALA A 281 -2.96 -14.93 15.06
C ALA A 281 -3.96 -16.09 15.26
N HIS A 282 -5.22 -15.77 15.61
CA HIS A 282 -6.25 -16.77 15.93
C HIS A 282 -7.41 -16.81 14.92
N PHE A 283 -7.37 -15.99 13.86
CA PHE A 283 -8.47 -15.94 12.92
C PHE A 283 -8.49 -17.20 12.04
N ASP A 284 -9.58 -17.98 12.13
CA ASP A 284 -9.75 -19.20 11.33
C ASP A 284 -10.06 -18.85 9.86
N THR A 285 -9.00 -18.70 9.06
CA THR A 285 -9.07 -18.42 7.62
C THR A 285 -9.67 -19.59 6.83
N GLN A 286 -9.66 -20.81 7.35
CA GLN A 286 -10.25 -21.96 6.68
C GLN A 286 -11.78 -21.94 6.79
N LYS A 287 -12.34 -21.53 7.92
CA LYS A 287 -13.80 -21.56 8.14
C LYS A 287 -14.48 -20.22 7.91
N ARG A 288 -13.74 -19.11 7.95
CA ARG A 288 -14.33 -17.77 7.97
C ARG A 288 -13.68 -16.80 6.99
N GLY A 289 -14.50 -15.92 6.43
CA GLY A 289 -14.08 -14.70 5.77
C GLY A 289 -14.49 -13.46 6.56
N LEU A 290 -14.05 -12.29 6.15
CA LEU A 290 -14.31 -11.00 6.79
C LEU A 290 -15.00 -10.02 5.85
N THR A 291 -15.98 -9.30 6.38
CA THR A 291 -16.59 -8.15 5.72
C THR A 291 -16.54 -6.93 6.64
N LEU A 292 -16.46 -5.74 6.04
CA LEU A 292 -16.54 -4.45 6.75
C LEU A 292 -17.95 -3.85 6.76
N SER A 293 -18.72 -4.12 5.72
CA SER A 293 -19.97 -3.42 5.41
C SER A 293 -21.12 -4.43 5.24
N PRO A 294 -22.35 -4.13 5.68
CA PRO A 294 -22.76 -2.94 6.44
C PRO A 294 -22.25 -2.94 7.88
N VAL A 295 -21.82 -4.09 8.39
CA VAL A 295 -21.27 -4.23 9.74
C VAL A 295 -20.06 -5.16 9.69
N ALA A 296 -18.97 -4.76 10.35
CA ALA A 296 -17.77 -5.58 10.46
C ALA A 296 -18.07 -6.91 11.19
N LYS A 297 -18.01 -8.03 10.45
CA LYS A 297 -18.27 -9.37 10.98
C LYS A 297 -17.61 -10.47 10.16
N PRO A 298 -17.30 -11.63 10.78
CA PRO A 298 -17.00 -12.84 10.05
C PRO A 298 -18.23 -13.37 9.30
N PHE A 299 -18.01 -14.02 8.17
CA PHE A 299 -19.00 -14.88 7.50
C PHE A 299 -18.40 -16.27 7.29
N LEU A 300 -19.26 -17.31 7.24
CA LEU A 300 -18.81 -18.68 7.06
C LEU A 300 -18.40 -18.94 5.62
N LYS A 301 -17.33 -19.71 5.46
CA LYS A 301 -17.00 -20.36 4.20
C LYS A 301 -17.78 -21.66 4.03
N HIS A 302 -17.98 -22.08 2.80
CA HIS A 302 -18.82 -23.22 2.44
C HIS A 302 -18.15 -24.08 1.36
N ASP A 303 -18.31 -25.40 1.49
CA ASP A 303 -17.91 -26.35 0.45
C ASP A 303 -18.92 -26.28 -0.71
N VAL A 304 -18.40 -26.19 -1.93
CA VAL A 304 -19.20 -26.12 -3.16
C VAL A 304 -19.83 -27.48 -3.48
N LYS A 305 -19.26 -28.59 -3.00
CA LYS A 305 -19.84 -29.93 -3.13
C LYS A 305 -21.18 -30.03 -2.39
N ASP A 306 -21.24 -29.44 -1.20
CA ASP A 306 -22.41 -29.53 -0.32
C ASP A 306 -23.42 -28.40 -0.57
N THR A 307 -22.97 -27.26 -1.12
CA THR A 307 -23.81 -26.07 -1.27
C THR A 307 -23.74 -25.50 -2.71
N PRO A 308 -24.80 -25.62 -3.52
CA PRO A 308 -24.85 -24.99 -4.84
C PRO A 308 -24.94 -23.46 -4.67
N LEU A 309 -23.90 -22.73 -5.09
CA LEU A 309 -23.77 -21.29 -4.79
C LEU A 309 -24.65 -20.39 -5.64
N ILE A 310 -24.92 -20.79 -6.89
CA ILE A 310 -25.62 -19.96 -7.88
C ILE A 310 -27.01 -19.51 -7.36
N PRO A 311 -27.87 -20.39 -6.81
CA PRO A 311 -29.16 -19.98 -6.24
C PRO A 311 -29.04 -18.96 -5.12
N TYR A 312 -28.07 -19.11 -4.20
CA TYR A 312 -27.91 -18.19 -3.08
C TYR A 312 -27.41 -16.81 -3.50
N ILE A 313 -26.47 -16.77 -4.46
CA ILE A 313 -25.99 -15.52 -5.06
C ILE A 313 -27.15 -14.82 -5.77
N ALA A 314 -27.90 -15.54 -6.60
CA ALA A 314 -29.05 -15.01 -7.33
C ALA A 314 -30.14 -14.48 -6.37
N ALA A 315 -30.46 -15.23 -5.32
CA ALA A 315 -31.44 -14.84 -4.32
C ALA A 315 -31.01 -13.59 -3.54
N ALA A 316 -29.72 -13.44 -3.20
CA ALA A 316 -29.21 -12.24 -2.55
C ALA A 316 -29.29 -11.01 -3.47
N ASN A 317 -28.92 -11.17 -4.74
CA ASN A 317 -29.07 -10.10 -5.74
C ASN A 317 -30.53 -9.71 -5.95
N ALA A 318 -31.45 -10.68 -6.00
CA ALA A 318 -32.89 -10.42 -6.15
C ALA A 318 -33.48 -9.61 -4.98
N ARG A 319 -32.86 -9.65 -3.80
CA ARG A 319 -33.22 -8.83 -2.64
C ARG A 319 -32.47 -7.49 -2.56
N GLY A 320 -31.64 -7.16 -3.55
CA GLY A 320 -30.82 -5.94 -3.53
C GLY A 320 -29.69 -5.98 -2.48
N ASP A 321 -29.17 -7.17 -2.14
CA ASP A 321 -28.08 -7.34 -1.16
C ASP A 321 -26.78 -7.81 -1.85
N PRO A 322 -26.06 -6.89 -2.54
CA PRO A 322 -24.82 -7.24 -3.26
C PRO A 322 -23.70 -7.65 -2.31
N VAL A 323 -23.74 -7.19 -1.05
CA VAL A 323 -22.80 -7.59 -0.01
C VAL A 323 -22.95 -9.07 0.29
N ARG A 324 -24.18 -9.53 0.55
CA ARG A 324 -24.44 -10.95 0.80
C ARG A 324 -24.18 -11.81 -0.43
N ALA A 325 -24.52 -11.34 -1.62
CA ALA A 325 -24.18 -12.03 -2.86
C ALA A 325 -22.65 -12.21 -2.99
N GLY A 326 -21.89 -11.16 -2.68
CA GLY A 326 -20.44 -11.19 -2.61
C GLY A 326 -19.90 -12.20 -1.61
N GLN A 327 -20.47 -12.28 -0.41
CA GLN A 327 -20.07 -13.25 0.62
C GLN A 327 -20.22 -14.69 0.14
N TRP A 328 -21.33 -15.02 -0.53
CA TRP A 328 -21.52 -16.34 -1.16
C TRP A 328 -20.53 -16.60 -2.30
N ALA A 329 -20.19 -15.57 -3.07
CA ALA A 329 -19.25 -15.72 -4.17
C ALA A 329 -17.81 -15.98 -3.68
N ILE A 330 -17.37 -15.25 -2.66
CA ILE A 330 -15.99 -15.31 -2.17
C ILE A 330 -15.79 -16.33 -1.04
N GLY A 331 -16.85 -16.67 -0.30
CA GLY A 331 -16.84 -17.63 0.80
C GLY A 331 -16.72 -19.09 0.36
N ARG A 332 -16.55 -19.35 -0.94
CA ARG A 332 -16.32 -20.71 -1.43
C ARG A 332 -14.98 -21.23 -0.92
N LEU A 333 -14.99 -22.42 -0.33
CA LEU A 333 -13.77 -23.15 -0.02
C LEU A 333 -13.06 -23.52 -1.33
N ARG A 334 -11.75 -23.32 -1.33
CA ARG A 334 -10.87 -23.72 -2.45
C ARG A 334 -10.16 -25.00 -2.01
N PRO A 335 -10.44 -26.16 -2.61
CA PRO A 335 -9.88 -27.42 -2.14
C PRO A 335 -8.35 -27.42 -2.06
N LEU A 336 -7.70 -26.78 -3.03
CA LEU A 336 -6.24 -26.64 -3.07
C LEU A 336 -5.71 -25.55 -2.12
N GLN A 337 -6.54 -24.58 -1.73
CA GLN A 337 -6.07 -23.44 -0.95
C GLN A 337 -7.10 -23.02 0.11
N PRO A 338 -7.48 -23.93 1.03
CA PRO A 338 -8.52 -23.64 2.01
C PRO A 338 -8.08 -22.53 2.99
N TYR A 339 -6.77 -22.40 3.20
CA TYR A 339 -6.11 -21.46 4.12
C TYR A 339 -6.12 -19.98 3.66
N LEU A 340 -6.55 -19.67 2.43
CA LEU A 340 -6.55 -18.29 1.96
C LEU A 340 -7.50 -17.43 2.78
N LEU A 341 -7.10 -16.20 3.13
CA LEU A 341 -8.03 -15.23 3.70
C LEU A 341 -9.12 -14.90 2.67
N SER A 342 -10.39 -14.91 3.07
CA SER A 342 -11.46 -14.30 2.28
C SER A 342 -11.82 -12.95 2.87
N LEU A 343 -11.41 -11.88 2.21
CA LEU A 343 -11.59 -10.51 2.68
C LEU A 343 -12.42 -9.74 1.67
N GLN A 344 -13.67 -9.45 2.05
CA GLN A 344 -14.61 -8.77 1.17
C GLN A 344 -14.20 -7.32 0.95
N ASP A 345 -13.99 -6.96 -0.31
CA ASP A 345 -13.75 -5.58 -0.72
C ASP A 345 -15.04 -4.75 -0.53
N PRO A 346 -15.03 -3.70 0.32
CA PRO A 346 -16.21 -2.87 0.54
C PRO A 346 -16.58 -2.03 -0.69
N ALA A 347 -15.63 -1.76 -1.59
CA ALA A 347 -15.85 -1.03 -2.83
C ALA A 347 -16.42 -1.91 -3.94
N LYS A 348 -16.16 -3.22 -3.89
CA LYS A 348 -16.66 -4.21 -4.84
C LYS A 348 -16.92 -5.54 -4.13
N PRO A 349 -18.13 -5.79 -3.59
CA PRO A 349 -18.37 -6.92 -2.68
C PRO A 349 -18.07 -8.33 -3.22
N THR A 350 -18.01 -8.50 -4.55
CA THR A 350 -17.64 -9.76 -5.22
C THR A 350 -16.14 -9.94 -5.40
N ASN A 351 -15.33 -8.93 -5.09
CA ASN A 351 -13.88 -8.99 -5.11
C ASN A 351 -13.36 -9.45 -3.75
N ASP A 352 -12.56 -10.51 -3.78
CA ASP A 352 -11.88 -11.05 -2.61
C ASP A 352 -10.44 -10.54 -2.59
N LEU A 353 -10.10 -9.72 -1.60
CA LEU A 353 -8.79 -9.12 -1.44
C LEU A 353 -7.72 -10.12 -0.99
N GLY A 354 -8.12 -11.25 -0.38
CA GLY A 354 -7.18 -12.31 0.04
C GLY A 354 -7.02 -13.45 -0.97
N ARG A 355 -7.72 -13.38 -2.11
CA ARG A 355 -7.74 -14.45 -3.14
C ARG A 355 -6.39 -14.87 -3.73
N LYS A 356 -5.37 -14.01 -3.61
CA LYS A 356 -4.01 -14.21 -4.13
C LYS A 356 -2.95 -14.25 -3.03
N SER A 357 -3.36 -14.23 -1.76
CA SER A 357 -2.44 -14.20 -0.63
C SER A 357 -1.94 -15.59 -0.30
N ASN A 358 -1.25 -16.21 -1.26
CA ASN A 358 -0.75 -17.59 -1.18
C ASN A 358 0.19 -17.83 0.00
N ALA A 359 0.78 -16.79 0.59
CA ALA A 359 1.64 -16.84 1.76
C ALA A 359 0.86 -16.78 3.09
N MET A 360 -0.48 -16.87 3.09
CA MET A 360 -1.30 -16.65 4.29
C MET A 360 -0.90 -17.50 5.51
N LYS A 361 -0.48 -18.76 5.32
CA LYS A 361 0.01 -19.59 6.46
C LYS A 361 1.27 -18.97 7.10
N HIS A 362 2.22 -18.48 6.31
CA HIS A 362 3.40 -17.76 6.82
C HIS A 362 3.02 -16.44 7.49
N ILE A 363 2.03 -15.73 6.93
CA ILE A 363 1.53 -14.47 7.49
C ILE A 363 0.92 -14.69 8.87
N GLN A 364 0.03 -15.69 9.02
CA GLN A 364 -0.59 -16.00 10.30
C GLN A 364 0.44 -16.47 11.34
N GLU A 365 1.36 -17.36 10.95
CA GLU A 365 2.43 -17.85 11.82
C GLU A 365 3.34 -16.72 12.30
N THR A 366 3.74 -15.83 11.39
CA THR A 366 4.55 -14.66 11.72
C THR A 366 3.79 -13.72 12.66
N ILE A 367 2.51 -13.45 12.41
CA ILE A 367 1.69 -12.61 13.31
C ILE A 367 1.55 -13.25 14.70
N ALA A 368 1.41 -14.57 14.78
CA ALA A 368 1.29 -15.29 16.04
C ALA A 368 2.58 -15.19 16.87
N GLU A 369 3.74 -15.44 16.25
CA GLU A 369 5.05 -15.27 16.89
C GLU A 369 5.26 -13.84 17.37
N LEU A 370 4.96 -12.86 16.52
CA LEU A 370 5.09 -11.45 16.87
C LEU A 370 4.14 -11.02 17.98
N ASN A 371 2.92 -11.56 18.02
CA ASN A 371 1.99 -11.33 19.11
C ASN A 371 2.58 -11.82 20.45
N VAL A 372 3.23 -12.98 20.47
CA VAL A 372 3.89 -13.52 21.68
C VAL A 372 5.07 -12.64 22.09
N ALA A 373 5.99 -12.36 21.16
CA ALA A 373 7.16 -11.52 21.43
C ALA A 373 6.78 -10.12 21.96
N MET A 374 5.74 -9.51 21.39
CA MET A 374 5.23 -8.22 21.89
C MET A 374 4.67 -8.32 23.31
N GLN A 375 3.92 -9.40 23.64
CA GLN A 375 3.40 -9.60 24.99
C GLN A 375 4.51 -9.81 26.02
N GLU A 376 5.55 -10.56 25.66
CA GLU A 376 6.72 -10.78 26.51
C GLU A 376 7.48 -9.47 26.76
N ASN A 377 7.73 -8.67 25.72
CA ASN A 377 8.39 -7.37 25.85
C ASN A 377 7.57 -6.38 26.68
N ILE A 378 6.25 -6.32 26.46
CA ILE A 378 5.34 -5.50 27.28
C ILE A 378 5.41 -5.92 28.76
N ALA A 379 5.37 -7.23 29.04
CA ALA A 379 5.48 -7.74 30.40
C ALA A 379 6.85 -7.41 31.03
N ALA A 380 7.93 -7.51 30.26
CA ALA A 380 9.27 -7.17 30.72
C ALA A 380 9.39 -5.69 31.10
N VAL A 381 8.80 -4.78 30.31
CA VAL A 381 8.74 -3.35 30.63
C VAL A 381 7.97 -3.10 31.94
N GLU A 382 6.82 -3.73 32.13
CA GLU A 382 6.05 -3.56 33.37
C GLU A 382 6.78 -4.13 34.60
N VAL A 383 7.51 -5.24 34.46
CA VAL A 383 8.37 -5.78 35.52
C VAL A 383 9.50 -4.80 35.87
N ALA A 384 10.16 -4.22 34.87
CA ALA A 384 11.21 -3.23 35.10
C ALA A 384 10.66 -1.99 35.82
N ARG A 385 9.50 -1.48 35.36
CA ARG A 385 8.77 -0.37 35.97
C ARG A 385 8.43 -0.64 37.42
N ALA A 386 7.87 -1.81 37.73
CA ALA A 386 7.52 -2.20 39.10
C ALA A 386 8.74 -2.28 40.04
N ARG A 387 9.92 -2.55 39.49
CA ARG A 387 11.20 -2.58 40.23
C ARG A 387 11.90 -1.23 40.30
N GLY A 388 11.38 -0.19 39.64
CA GLY A 388 12.05 1.11 39.50
C GLY A 388 13.34 1.05 38.65
N SER A 389 13.54 -0.04 37.91
CA SER A 389 14.69 -0.24 37.02
C SER A 389 14.37 0.18 35.60
N ALA A 390 15.40 0.53 34.82
CA ALA A 390 15.23 0.70 33.38
C ALA A 390 14.98 -0.67 32.71
N TRP A 391 14.16 -0.68 31.65
CA TRP A 391 14.05 -1.84 30.76
C TRP A 391 15.30 -1.92 29.89
N GLU A 392 15.85 -3.12 29.71
CA GLU A 392 17.10 -3.33 28.97
C GLU A 392 16.93 -3.31 27.44
N GLY A 393 15.69 -3.38 26.94
CA GLY A 393 15.40 -3.35 25.51
C GLY A 393 15.50 -1.95 24.90
N GLU A 394 15.87 -1.89 23.62
CA GLU A 394 16.00 -0.63 22.89
C GLU A 394 14.66 -0.11 22.34
N SER A 395 13.75 -1.00 21.94
CA SER A 395 12.52 -0.66 21.21
C SER A 395 11.48 -1.76 21.34
N LEU A 396 10.24 -1.41 21.69
CA LEU A 396 9.12 -2.35 21.70
C LEU A 396 8.70 -2.73 20.28
N LEU A 397 8.92 -1.88 19.28
CA LEU A 397 8.56 -2.16 17.88
C LEU A 397 9.62 -2.95 17.10
N GLU A 398 10.84 -3.09 17.60
CA GLU A 398 11.92 -3.81 16.91
C GLU A 398 11.51 -5.22 16.43
N PRO A 399 10.80 -6.06 17.22
CA PRO A 399 10.32 -7.34 16.72
C PRO A 399 9.45 -7.21 15.46
N LEU A 400 8.62 -6.17 15.40
CA LEU A 400 7.69 -5.93 14.29
C LEU A 400 8.39 -5.35 13.08
N VAL A 401 9.16 -4.27 13.23
CA VAL A 401 9.71 -3.54 12.08
C VAL A 401 11.16 -3.86 11.78
N GLY A 402 11.82 -4.65 12.64
CA GLY A 402 13.24 -4.95 12.55
C GLY A 402 14.09 -3.68 12.59
N ARG A 403 15.29 -3.76 12.01
CA ARG A 403 16.20 -2.62 11.83
C ARG A 403 15.84 -1.81 10.58
N ALA A 404 14.56 -1.46 10.41
CA ALA A 404 14.07 -0.77 9.21
C ALA A 404 14.81 0.54 8.91
N HIS A 405 15.26 1.27 9.93
CA HIS A 405 16.07 2.48 9.75
C HIS A 405 17.38 2.19 9.02
N GLU A 406 18.02 1.06 9.31
CA GLU A 406 19.26 0.64 8.66
C GLU A 406 19.00 0.06 7.26
N ILE A 407 17.99 -0.80 7.13
CA ILE A 407 17.61 -1.43 5.85
C ILE A 407 17.28 -0.37 4.79
N PHE A 408 16.62 0.72 5.19
CA PHE A 408 16.21 1.79 4.27
C PHE A 408 17.16 2.98 4.21
N ALA A 409 18.17 3.07 5.09
CA ALA A 409 19.04 4.25 5.24
C ALA A 409 19.64 4.71 3.91
N ALA A 410 20.37 3.83 3.23
CA ALA A 410 21.07 4.17 1.99
C ALA A 410 20.11 4.63 0.89
N ARG A 411 18.95 3.97 0.76
CA ARG A 411 17.93 4.37 -0.23
C ARG A 411 17.33 5.72 0.13
N ARG A 412 16.91 5.94 1.39
CA ARG A 412 16.33 7.22 1.83
C ARG A 412 17.30 8.37 1.66
N GLN A 413 18.58 8.18 2.03
CA GLN A 413 19.60 9.21 1.86
C GLN A 413 19.74 9.65 0.40
N ARG A 414 19.78 8.70 -0.55
CA ARG A 414 19.81 9.03 -1.99
C ARG A 414 18.59 9.84 -2.44
N VAL A 415 17.40 9.50 -1.95
CA VAL A 415 16.16 10.22 -2.28
C VAL A 415 16.19 11.64 -1.71
N GLU A 416 16.58 11.77 -0.44
CA GLU A 416 16.75 13.03 0.27
C GLU A 416 17.73 13.97 -0.46
N ASP A 417 18.93 13.47 -0.79
CA ASP A 417 19.97 14.24 -1.47
C ASP A 417 19.52 14.69 -2.86
N TRP A 418 18.87 13.80 -3.61
CA TRP A 418 18.31 14.14 -4.93
C TRP A 418 17.20 15.19 -4.82
N GLY A 419 16.36 15.10 -3.79
CA GLY A 419 15.31 16.07 -3.50
C GLY A 419 15.87 17.46 -3.19
N LYS A 420 16.89 17.54 -2.33
CA LYS A 420 17.59 18.79 -1.99
C LYS A 420 18.23 19.43 -3.23
N ALA A 421 18.96 18.64 -4.02
CA ALA A 421 19.59 19.11 -5.26
C ALA A 421 18.56 19.61 -6.28
N SER A 422 17.43 18.90 -6.42
CA SER A 422 16.35 19.28 -7.33
C SER A 422 15.63 20.57 -6.91
N ALA A 423 15.49 20.81 -5.61
CA ALA A 423 14.91 22.04 -5.08
C ALA A 423 15.84 23.24 -5.33
N GLN A 424 17.14 23.09 -5.07
CA GLN A 424 18.15 24.12 -5.34
C GLN A 424 18.23 24.50 -6.82
N ALA A 425 18.18 23.51 -7.73
CA ALA A 425 18.18 23.73 -9.17
C ALA A 425 16.92 24.45 -9.70
N LYS A 426 15.78 24.36 -8.99
CA LYS A 426 14.57 25.13 -9.31
C LYS A 426 14.70 26.58 -8.83
N SER A 427 15.22 26.80 -7.62
CA SER A 427 15.44 28.15 -7.05
C SER A 427 16.36 28.99 -7.92
N SER A 428 17.50 28.42 -8.35
CA SER A 428 18.45 29.12 -9.21
C SER A 428 17.88 29.45 -10.59
N LYS A 429 17.02 28.59 -11.16
CA LYS A 429 16.30 28.88 -12.41
C LYS A 429 15.24 29.96 -12.25
N SER A 430 14.50 30.00 -11.14
CA SER A 430 13.53 31.07 -10.87
C SER A 430 14.22 32.41 -10.64
N GLU A 431 15.33 32.44 -9.92
CA GLU A 431 16.14 33.65 -9.71
C GLU A 431 16.71 34.16 -11.05
N HIS A 432 17.21 33.27 -11.90
CA HIS A 432 17.73 33.65 -13.22
C HIS A 432 16.63 34.15 -14.16
N GLN A 433 15.40 33.61 -14.08
CA GLN A 433 14.25 34.10 -14.85
C GLN A 433 13.71 35.43 -14.32
N MET A 434 13.71 35.65 -13.00
CA MET A 434 13.33 36.95 -12.42
C MET A 434 14.37 38.04 -12.71
N ALA A 435 15.66 37.69 -12.77
CA ALA A 435 16.73 38.61 -13.18
C ALA A 435 16.71 38.97 -14.67
N GLN A 436 15.97 38.22 -15.51
CA GLN A 436 15.83 38.46 -16.95
C GLN A 436 14.46 39.04 -17.35
N ALA A 437 13.57 39.33 -16.39
CA ALA A 437 12.33 40.03 -16.67
C ALA A 437 12.64 41.51 -17.01
N PRO A 438 12.24 42.04 -18.18
CA PRO A 438 12.54 43.42 -18.54
C PRO A 438 11.79 44.38 -17.61
N SER A 439 12.53 45.33 -17.04
CA SER A 439 11.96 46.46 -16.31
C SER A 439 11.13 47.31 -17.27
N SER A 440 9.80 47.26 -17.15
CA SER A 440 8.95 48.27 -17.77
C SER A 440 9.16 49.60 -17.04
N GLN A 441 10.09 50.40 -17.56
CA GLN A 441 10.29 51.80 -17.17
C GLN A 441 9.10 52.64 -17.63
N GLN A 442 8.64 53.47 -16.70
CA GLN A 442 7.87 54.68 -16.92
C GLN A 442 8.65 55.62 -17.86
N ASP A 443 7.96 56.25 -18.82
CA ASP A 443 7.86 57.72 -18.93
C ASP A 443 7.31 58.13 -20.29
N ALA A 444 6.19 58.87 -20.27
CA ALA A 444 5.87 59.86 -21.31
C ALA A 444 4.86 60.88 -20.73
N ILE A 445 5.40 61.98 -20.22
CA ILE A 445 4.71 63.23 -19.94
C ILE A 445 4.42 63.94 -21.28
N PRO A 446 3.25 64.59 -21.43
CA PRO A 446 3.16 65.78 -22.27
C PRO A 446 2.61 67.00 -21.51
N GLN A 447 3.35 68.10 -21.60
CA GLN A 447 2.93 69.50 -21.40
C GLN A 447 3.07 70.16 -22.80
N LYS A 448 2.17 71.00 -23.34
CA LYS A 448 1.51 72.22 -22.83
C LYS A 448 0.47 72.76 -23.86
N GLY A 449 -0.41 73.69 -23.44
CA GLY A 449 -1.14 74.67 -24.28
C GLY A 449 -2.67 74.60 -24.19
N GLU A 450 -3.31 75.22 -23.18
CA GLU A 450 -4.00 76.53 -23.20
C GLU A 450 -5.30 76.60 -24.04
N GLU A 451 -6.46 76.70 -23.37
CA GLU A 451 -7.39 77.85 -23.52
C GLU A 451 -8.48 77.86 -22.43
N ILE A 452 -8.89 79.08 -22.07
CA ILE A 452 -9.82 79.48 -21.00
C ILE A 452 -11.18 79.84 -21.63
N ALA A 453 -12.30 79.43 -21.04
CA ALA A 453 -13.59 80.15 -20.96
C ALA A 453 -14.62 79.28 -20.22
N GLN A 454 -14.97 79.56 -18.96
CA GLN A 454 -16.12 80.36 -18.48
C GLN A 454 -17.54 79.79 -18.73
N ALA A 455 -18.25 79.62 -17.60
CA ALA A 455 -19.68 79.80 -17.33
C ALA A 455 -20.72 78.98 -18.12
N SER A 456 -21.40 78.05 -17.44
CA SER A 456 -22.71 78.29 -16.78
C SER A 456 -23.17 77.05 -16.01
#